data_AF-A0A1G2DJS2-F1
#
_entry.id   AF-A0A1G2DJS2-F1
#
_cell.length_a   1.000
_cell.length_b   1.000
_cell.length_c   1.000
_cell.angle_alpha   90.00
_cell.angle_beta   90.00
_cell.angle_gamma   90.00
#
_symmetry.space_group_name_H-M   'P 1'
#
loop_
_entity.id
_entity.type
_entity.pdbx_description
1 polymer ?
#
loop_
_entity_poly.entity_id
_entity_poly.type
_entity_poly.pdbx_seq_one_letter_code
_entity_poly.pdbx_strand_id
1 'polypeptide(L)'
;MVTIKTDAAGTWTYTLDEEFPDGTHEIYSAITDSGGRILAKSAPLPFVKEAAAAALGTSVLPPTDETPPSFFSGTSLYVLIVILVGVIGLAISIMGFVASRKKEMGGVPPAPPVQ
;
A
#
# COMPACT_ATOMS: atom_id res chain seq x y z
N MET A 1 19.93 25.54 -42.35
CA MET A 1 20.49 24.78 -43.49
C MET A 1 21.86 24.28 -43.06
N VAL A 2 22.07 22.97 -43.10
CA VAL A 2 23.37 22.35 -42.78
C VAL A 2 23.96 21.83 -44.08
N THR A 3 25.25 22.05 -44.30
CA THR A 3 25.99 21.52 -45.46
C THR A 3 27.06 20.57 -44.95
N ILE A 4 27.03 19.34 -45.44
CA ILE A 4 27.97 18.28 -45.04
C ILE A 4 28.67 17.77 -46.28
N LYS A 5 30.00 17.62 -46.18
CA LYS A 5 30.77 16.99 -47.24
C LYS A 5 30.62 15.47 -47.11
N THR A 6 30.18 14.83 -48.19
CA THR A 6 30.14 13.37 -48.28
C THR A 6 31.54 12.78 -48.36
N ASP A 7 31.67 11.50 -47.99
CA ASP A 7 32.88 10.74 -48.25
C ASP A 7 33.04 10.35 -49.73
N ALA A 8 34.09 9.58 -50.05
CA ALA A 8 34.38 9.12 -51.42
C ALA A 8 33.31 8.16 -51.99
N ALA A 9 32.49 7.55 -51.14
CA ALA A 9 31.38 6.68 -51.53
C ALA A 9 30.04 7.43 -51.60
N GLY A 10 30.00 8.73 -51.26
CA GLY A 10 28.77 9.52 -51.20
C GLY A 10 28.02 9.39 -49.88
N THR A 11 28.60 8.76 -48.86
CA THR A 11 27.98 8.58 -47.54
C THR A 11 28.22 9.81 -46.67
N TRP A 12 27.25 10.11 -45.82
CA TRP A 12 27.33 11.17 -44.83
C TRP A 12 26.53 10.77 -43.59
N THR A 13 26.89 11.36 -42.45
CA THR A 13 26.16 11.19 -41.19
C THR A 13 26.07 12.55 -40.53
N TYR A 14 24.91 12.83 -39.95
CA TYR A 14 24.67 14.05 -39.20
C TYR A 14 23.93 13.72 -37.92
N THR A 15 24.48 14.18 -36.80
CA THR A 15 23.81 14.16 -35.51
C THR A 15 23.23 15.54 -35.25
N LEU A 16 21.98 15.60 -34.82
CA LEU A 16 21.35 16.85 -34.43
C LEU A 16 21.81 17.20 -33.00
N ASP A 17 22.44 18.36 -32.84
CA ASP A 17 22.92 18.84 -31.53
C ASP A 17 21.84 19.63 -30.76
N GLU A 18 20.83 20.15 -31.47
CA GLU A 18 19.74 20.94 -30.90
C GLU A 18 18.41 20.18 -31.02
N GLU A 19 17.62 20.25 -29.95
CA GLU A 19 16.30 19.65 -29.89
C GLU A 19 15.33 20.39 -30.82
N PHE A 20 14.60 19.65 -31.65
CA PHE A 20 13.58 20.24 -32.53
C PHE A 20 12.26 20.46 -31.78
N PRO A 21 11.46 21.48 -32.17
CA PRO A 21 10.08 21.58 -31.72
C PRO A 21 9.27 20.34 -32.10
N ASP A 22 8.29 19.99 -31.27
CA ASP A 22 7.34 18.92 -31.58
C ASP A 22 6.52 19.25 -32.84
N GLY A 23 6.19 18.22 -33.60
CA GLY A 23 5.36 18.34 -34.79
C GLY A 23 5.89 17.57 -36.00
N THR A 24 5.32 17.90 -37.16
CA THR A 24 5.65 17.29 -38.45
C THR A 24 6.83 18.01 -39.10
N HIS A 25 7.81 17.22 -39.54
CA HIS A 25 9.04 17.68 -40.18
C HIS A 25 9.35 16.84 -41.43
N GLU A 26 10.22 17.36 -42.29
CA GLU A 26 10.68 16.67 -43.49
C GLU A 26 12.20 16.71 -43.62
N ILE A 27 12.81 15.60 -43.99
CA ILE A 27 14.24 15.49 -44.32
C ILE A 27 14.39 15.33 -45.82
N TYR A 28 15.30 16.08 -46.44
CA TYR A 28 15.71 15.86 -47.82
C TYR A 28 17.19 16.19 -48.00
N SER A 29 17.82 15.60 -49.01
CA SER A 29 19.17 15.96 -49.44
C SER A 29 19.10 16.72 -50.76
N ALA A 30 20.06 17.63 -50.96
CA ALA A 30 20.19 18.40 -52.19
C ALA A 30 21.67 18.52 -52.59
N ILE A 31 21.92 18.47 -53.90
CA ILE A 31 23.25 18.72 -54.49
C ILE A 31 23.25 20.16 -54.99
N THR A 32 24.25 20.96 -54.60
CA THR A 32 24.39 22.36 -55.05
C THR A 32 25.70 22.57 -55.81
N ASP A 33 25.71 23.48 -56.79
CA ASP A 33 26.95 23.94 -57.41
C ASP A 33 27.71 24.98 -56.56
N SER A 34 28.87 25.44 -57.04
CA SER A 34 29.69 26.46 -56.37
C SER A 34 29.02 27.84 -56.27
N GLY A 35 27.95 28.07 -57.06
CA GLY A 35 27.11 29.26 -56.98
C GLY A 35 25.90 29.10 -56.05
N GLY A 36 25.76 27.95 -55.38
CA GLY A 36 24.65 27.66 -54.47
C GLY A 36 23.35 27.23 -55.16
N ARG A 37 23.36 26.98 -56.47
CA ARG A 37 22.18 26.53 -57.20
C ARG A 37 21.96 25.03 -56.98
N ILE A 38 20.74 24.65 -56.60
CA ILE A 38 20.34 23.25 -56.44
C ILE A 38 20.29 22.57 -57.81
N LEU A 39 21.07 21.49 -57.96
CA LEU A 39 21.17 20.67 -59.17
C LEU A 39 20.23 19.46 -59.12
N ALA A 40 20.04 18.89 -57.93
CA ALA A 40 19.16 17.75 -57.68
C ALA A 40 18.68 17.77 -56.22
N LYS A 41 17.47 17.26 -55.98
CA LYS A 41 16.85 17.13 -54.65
C LYS A 41 16.23 15.75 -54.51
N SER A 42 16.37 15.11 -53.36
CA SER A 42 15.68 13.85 -53.06
C SER A 42 14.17 14.06 -52.88
N ALA A 43 13.40 12.97 -52.89
CA ALA A 43 12.07 12.99 -52.31
C ALA A 43 12.15 13.35 -50.81
N PRO A 44 11.17 14.08 -50.26
CA PRO A 44 11.12 14.37 -48.82
C PRO A 44 10.80 13.10 -48.03
N LEU A 45 11.46 12.95 -46.89
CA LEU A 45 11.19 11.92 -45.90
C LEU A 45 10.46 12.56 -44.71
N PRO A 46 9.14 12.37 -44.58
CA PRO A 46 8.38 12.94 -43.48
C PRO A 46 8.66 12.19 -42.17
N PHE A 47 8.71 12.92 -41.06
CA PHE A 47 8.77 12.35 -39.72
C PHE A 47 8.00 13.23 -38.73
N VAL A 48 7.55 12.63 -37.63
CA VAL A 48 6.88 13.34 -36.53
C VAL A 48 7.77 13.23 -35.30
N LYS A 49 7.97 14.37 -34.64
CA LYS A 49 8.73 14.48 -33.41
C LYS A 49 7.76 14.78 -32.26
N GLU A 50 7.78 13.95 -31.22
CA GLU A 50 6.91 14.07 -30.05
C GLU A 50 7.76 14.03 -28.77
N ALA A 51 7.54 14.98 -27.86
CA ALA A 51 8.09 14.93 -26.51
C ALA A 51 7.09 14.25 -25.55
N ALA A 52 7.53 13.20 -24.88
CA ALA A 52 6.75 12.55 -23.83
C ALA A 52 7.45 12.71 -22.47
N ALA A 53 6.75 13.27 -21.49
CA ALA A 53 7.24 13.32 -20.11
C ALA A 53 6.92 11.99 -19.40
N ALA A 54 7.90 11.45 -18.66
CA ALA A 54 7.67 10.29 -17.79
C ALA A 54 6.90 10.73 -16.54
N ALA A 55 5.70 10.16 -16.33
CA ALA A 55 4.97 10.34 -15.08
C ALA A 55 5.53 9.37 -14.02
N LEU A 56 6.03 9.90 -12.91
CA LEU A 56 6.37 9.08 -11.75
C LEU A 56 5.08 8.68 -11.03
N GLY A 57 4.78 7.39 -10.99
CA GLY A 57 3.62 6.87 -10.26
C GLY A 57 3.77 7.13 -8.76
N THR A 58 2.75 7.72 -8.14
CA THR A 58 2.66 7.77 -6.68
C THR A 58 2.26 6.39 -6.17
N SER A 59 3.19 5.71 -5.47
CA SER A 59 2.86 4.48 -4.76
C SER A 59 1.88 4.80 -3.64
N VAL A 60 0.59 4.50 -3.84
CA VAL A 60 -0.39 4.53 -2.75
C VAL A 60 -0.08 3.34 -1.84
N LEU A 61 0.45 3.62 -0.64
CA LEU A 61 0.50 2.62 0.42
C LEU A 61 -0.95 2.33 0.84
N PRO A 62 -1.37 1.06 0.95
CA PRO A 62 -2.69 0.73 1.48
C PRO A 62 -2.83 1.31 2.89
N PRO A 63 -4.04 1.72 3.31
CA PRO A 63 -4.26 2.11 4.69
C PRO A 63 -3.83 0.94 5.58
N THR A 64 -2.84 1.18 6.42
CA THR A 64 -2.49 0.29 7.52
C THR A 64 -3.63 0.36 8.53
N ASP A 65 -4.67 -0.46 8.33
CA ASP A 65 -5.68 -0.75 9.34
C ASP A 65 -5.04 -1.59 10.45
N GLU A 66 -4.20 -0.94 11.25
CA GLU A 66 -3.62 -1.48 12.47
C GLU A 66 -4.76 -1.65 13.48
N THR A 67 -5.50 -2.76 13.42
CA THR A 67 -6.35 -3.21 14.52
C THR A 67 -5.53 -4.17 15.39
N PRO A 68 -4.77 -3.66 16.38
CA PRO A 68 -4.04 -4.54 17.28
C PRO A 68 -5.02 -5.48 18.00
N PRO A 69 -4.65 -6.75 18.25
CA PRO A 69 -5.49 -7.67 19.01
C PRO A 69 -5.74 -7.08 20.40
N SER A 70 -6.96 -6.59 20.62
CA SER A 70 -7.33 -5.88 21.85
C SER A 70 -8.04 -6.81 22.83
N PHE A 71 -7.32 -7.22 23.86
CA PHE A 71 -7.85 -8.05 24.95
C PHE A 71 -8.89 -7.33 25.82
N PHE A 72 -8.86 -5.98 25.83
CA PHE A 72 -9.72 -5.12 26.65
C PHE A 72 -10.93 -4.56 25.90
N SER A 73 -11.32 -5.14 24.78
CA SER A 73 -12.57 -4.79 24.09
C SER A 73 -13.76 -4.90 25.04
N GLY A 74 -14.74 -3.99 24.93
CA GLY A 74 -15.87 -3.90 25.87
C GLY A 74 -16.63 -5.23 26.07
N THR A 75 -16.74 -6.03 25.01
CA THR A 75 -17.31 -7.40 25.08
C THR A 75 -16.50 -8.34 25.96
N SER A 76 -15.16 -8.31 25.84
CA SER A 76 -14.24 -9.12 26.65
C SER A 76 -14.31 -8.74 28.12
N LEU A 77 -14.37 -7.43 28.42
CA LEU A 77 -14.51 -6.93 29.78
C LEU A 77 -15.85 -7.35 30.41
N TYR A 78 -16.95 -7.29 29.65
CA TYR A 78 -18.26 -7.71 30.12
C TYR A 78 -18.27 -9.20 30.51
N VAL A 79 -17.73 -10.08 29.65
CA VAL A 79 -17.65 -11.52 29.93
C VAL A 79 -16.80 -11.81 31.17
N LEU A 80 -15.66 -11.14 31.33
CA LEU A 80 -14.81 -11.26 32.52
C LEU A 80 -15.54 -10.87 33.81
N ILE A 81 -16.28 -9.76 33.79
CA ILE A 81 -17.07 -9.29 34.95
C ILE A 81 -18.16 -10.31 35.32
N VAL A 82 -18.89 -10.85 34.33
CA VAL A 82 -19.95 -11.84 34.56
C VAL A 82 -19.40 -13.13 35.19
N ILE A 83 -18.26 -13.63 34.70
CA ILE A 83 -17.60 -14.82 35.27
C ILE A 83 -17.18 -14.54 36.72
N LEU A 84 -16.57 -13.39 36.98
CA LEU A 84 -16.08 -13.03 38.32
C LEU A 84 -17.22 -12.90 39.33
N VAL A 85 -18.33 -12.26 38.94
CA VAL A 85 -19.54 -12.17 39.76
C VAL A 85 -20.15 -13.55 39.99
N GLY A 86 -20.20 -14.40 38.96
CA GLY A 86 -20.69 -15.78 39.07
C GLY A 86 -19.89 -16.63 40.06
N VAL A 87 -18.56 -16.58 39.99
CA VAL A 87 -17.67 -17.32 40.89
C VAL A 87 -17.80 -16.84 42.34
N ILE A 88 -17.87 -15.53 42.57
CA ILE A 88 -18.07 -14.95 43.91
C ILE A 88 -19.43 -15.35 44.47
N GLY A 89 -20.50 -15.26 43.67
CA GLY A 89 -21.84 -15.66 44.08
C GLY A 89 -21.92 -17.13 44.47
N LEU A 90 -21.26 -18.00 43.69
CA LEU A 90 -21.21 -19.44 43.96
C LEU A 90 -20.44 -19.75 45.25
N ALA A 91 -19.31 -19.06 45.49
CA ALA A 91 -18.54 -19.20 46.72
C ALA A 91 -19.35 -18.77 47.97
N ILE A 92 -20.08 -17.64 47.90
CA ILE A 92 -20.94 -17.15 48.99
C ILE A 92 -22.07 -18.15 49.27
N SER A 93 -22.69 -18.70 48.22
CA SER A 93 -23.76 -19.70 48.36
C SER A 93 -23.28 -20.98 49.06
N ILE A 94 -22.10 -21.50 48.67
CA ILE A 94 -21.49 -22.66 49.31
C ILE A 94 -21.14 -22.37 50.77
N MET A 95 -20.54 -21.20 51.06
CA MET A 95 -20.17 -20.79 52.42
C MET A 95 -21.42 -20.69 53.32
N GLY A 96 -22.51 -20.10 52.80
CA GLY A 96 -23.78 -20.01 53.51
C GLY A 96 -24.42 -21.37 53.79
N PHE A 97 -24.36 -22.29 52.82
CA PHE A 97 -24.88 -23.66 52.95
C PHE A 97 -24.11 -24.51 53.98
N VAL A 98 -22.78 -24.36 54.05
CA VAL A 98 -21.96 -25.06 55.05
C VAL A 98 -22.23 -24.52 56.47
N ALA A 99 -22.44 -23.21 56.62
CA ALA A 99 -22.71 -22.59 57.92
C ALA A 99 -24.07 -23.01 58.51
N SER A 100 -25.12 -23.16 57.68
CA SER A 100 -26.46 -23.56 58.14
C SER A 100 -26.50 -25.02 58.63
N ARG A 101 -25.77 -25.94 57.97
CA ARG A 101 -25.66 -27.36 58.38
C ARG A 101 -25.07 -27.54 59.78
N LYS A 102 -24.19 -26.64 60.22
CA LYS A 102 -23.52 -26.74 61.54
C LYS A 102 -24.46 -26.44 62.71
N LYS A 103 -25.56 -25.70 62.47
CA LYS A 103 -26.52 -25.31 63.50
C LYS A 103 -27.43 -26.46 63.94
N GLU A 104 -27.63 -27.48 63.09
CA GLU A 104 -28.55 -28.60 63.39
C GLU A 104 -27.93 -29.73 64.25
N MET A 105 -26.61 -29.73 64.47
CA MET A 105 -25.93 -30.78 65.26
C MET A 105 -25.47 -30.33 66.66
N GLY A 106 -25.77 -29.10 67.07
CA GLY A 106 -25.41 -28.57 68.39
C GLY A 106 -26.47 -28.73 69.49
N GLY A 107 -27.64 -29.32 69.17
CA GLY A 107 -28.83 -29.32 70.03
C GLY A 107 -29.29 -30.68 70.52
N VAL A 108 -28.39 -31.59 70.90
CA VAL A 108 -28.78 -32.85 71.60
C VAL A 108 -28.75 -32.60 73.11
N PRO A 109 -29.89 -32.59 73.83
CA PRO A 109 -29.89 -32.45 75.28
C PRO A 109 -29.34 -33.71 75.97
N PRO A 110 -28.63 -33.58 77.12
CA PRO A 110 -28.07 -34.73 77.83
C PRO A 110 -29.18 -35.63 78.40
N ALA A 111 -28.97 -36.95 78.30
CA ALA A 111 -29.89 -37.97 78.80
C ALA A 111 -30.04 -37.88 80.34
N PRO A 112 -31.24 -38.13 80.89
CA PRO A 112 -31.46 -38.10 82.34
C PRO A 112 -30.77 -39.28 83.06
N PRO A 113 -30.39 -39.10 84.34
CA PRO A 113 -29.66 -40.12 85.09
C PRO A 113 -30.52 -41.35 85.39
N VAL A 114 -29.90 -42.53 85.24
CA VAL A 114 -30.44 -43.81 85.72
C VAL A 114 -30.26 -43.87 87.24
N GLN A 115 -31.30 -44.34 87.94
CA GLN A 115 -31.44 -44.39 89.40
C GLN A 115 -30.21 -44.94 90.15
#